data_AF-A0A842UE08-F1
#
_entry.id   AF-A0A842UE08-F1
#
_cell.length_a   1.000
_cell.length_b   1.000
_cell.length_c   1.000
_cell.angle_alpha   90.00
_cell.angle_beta   90.00
_cell.angle_gamma   90.00
#
_symmetry.space_group_name_H-M   'P 1'
#
loop_
_entity.id
_entity.type
_entity.pdbx_description
1 polymer ?
#
loop_
_entity_poly.entity_id
_entity_poly.type
_entity_poly.pdbx_seq_one_letter_code
_entity_poly.pdbx_strand_id
1 'polypeptide(L)' 'MAFATVIEVCSEGSSPIAFEIFNKVKALGNPFIFLMAGVATDYTEIGLLWTNIGKRTAVWLPIITVPQILVIAILFNTFL' A
#
# COMPACT_ATOMS: atom_id res chain seq x y z
N MET A 1 -18.64 -8.46 9.08
CA MET A 1 -19.04 -7.20 8.41
C MET A 1 -18.82 -5.98 9.31
N ALA A 2 -19.22 -5.98 10.60
CA ALA A 2 -18.95 -4.85 11.51
C ALA A 2 -17.46 -4.58 11.83
N PHE A 3 -16.58 -5.58 11.72
CA PHE A 3 -15.12 -5.39 11.86
C PHE A 3 -14.48 -4.80 10.59
N ALA A 4 -15.07 -5.06 9.43
CA ALA A 4 -14.63 -4.50 8.16
C ALA A 4 -14.85 -2.98 8.15
N THR A 5 -15.98 -2.47 8.64
CA THR A 5 -16.26 -1.01 8.69
C THR A 5 -15.39 -0.22 9.67
N VAL A 6 -14.79 -0.86 10.68
CA VAL A 6 -13.78 -0.24 11.56
C VAL A 6 -12.40 -0.25 10.91
N ILE A 7 -12.13 -1.20 10.02
CA ILE A 7 -10.89 -1.35 9.26
C ILE A 7 -10.92 -0.61 7.91
N GLU A 8 -12.10 -0.40 7.33
CA GLU A 8 -12.36 0.33 6.07
C GLU A 8 -12.19 1.86 6.23
N VAL A 9 -11.51 2.26 7.30
CA VAL A 9 -10.75 3.51 7.38
C VAL A 9 -9.57 3.51 6.38
N CYS A 10 -9.34 2.44 5.61
CA CYS A 10 -8.27 2.37 4.62
C CYS A 10 -8.41 3.35 3.44
N SER A 11 -9.62 3.72 3.01
CA SER A 11 -9.78 4.71 1.91
C SER A 11 -10.00 6.12 2.45
N GLU A 12 -10.88 6.28 3.43
CA GLU A 12 -11.26 7.58 4.01
C GLU A 12 -10.27 8.08 5.08
N GLY A 13 -9.53 7.19 5.74
CA GLY A 13 -8.51 7.56 6.73
C GLY A 13 -7.09 7.63 6.17
N SER A 14 -6.75 6.81 5.17
CA SER A 14 -5.42 6.89 4.53
C SER A 14 -5.30 8.11 3.61
N SER A 15 -6.40 8.59 3.03
CA SER A 15 -6.43 9.77 2.16
C SER A 15 -6.05 11.08 2.89
N PRO A 16 -6.59 11.44 4.08
CA PRO A 16 -6.13 12.61 4.82
C PRO A 16 -4.69 12.46 5.32
N ILE A 17 -4.27 11.25 5.70
CA ILE A 17 -2.87 10.99 6.10
C ILE A 17 -1.92 11.17 4.91
N ALA A 18 -2.27 10.65 3.74
CA ALA A 18 -1.50 10.85 2.52
C ALA A 18 -1.47 12.33 2.12
N PHE A 19 -2.57 13.06 2.29
CA PHE A 19 -2.63 14.49 2.03
C PHE A 19 -1.75 15.30 3.00
N GLU A 20 -1.71 14.94 4.28
CA GLU A 20 -0.78 15.51 5.26
C GLU A 20 0.69 15.22 4.92
N ILE A 21 1.01 14.00 4.47
CA ILE A 21 2.35 13.63 3.99
C ILE A 21 2.73 14.49 2.78
N PHE A 22 1.79 14.68 1.84
CA PHE A 22 1.99 15.55 0.69
C PHE A 22 2.21 17.00 1.11
N ASN A 23 1.42 17.55 2.03
CA ASN A 23 1.58 18.93 2.51
C ASN A 23 2.94 19.16 3.19
N LYS A 24 3.49 18.15 3.86
CA LYS A 24 4.81 18.25 4.51
C LYS A 24 5.99 18.09 3.55
N VAL A 25 5.93 17.10 2.66
CA VAL A 25 7.06 16.74 1.79
C VAL A 25 7.01 17.47 0.44
N LYS A 26 5.81 17.93 0.02
CA LYS A 26 5.51 18.55 -1.28
C LYS A 26 5.89 17.71 -2.50
N ALA A 27 6.15 16.42 -2.31
CA ALA A 27 6.43 15.46 -3.36
C ALA A 27 5.37 14.37 -3.37
N LEU A 28 4.92 13.99 -4.56
CA LEU A 28 3.85 12.99 -4.72
C LEU A 28 4.31 11.54 -4.54
N GLY A 29 5.62 11.28 -4.60
CA GLY A 29 6.17 9.94 -4.37
C GLY A 29 5.92 9.39 -2.97
N ASN A 30 6.10 10.21 -1.93
CA ASN A 30 5.92 9.83 -0.53
C ASN A 30 4.48 9.41 -0.14
N PRO A 31 3.44 10.18 -0.48
CA PRO A 31 2.06 9.75 -0.23
C PRO A 31 1.67 8.56 -1.12
N PHE A 32 2.20 8.46 -2.35
CA PHE A 32 1.94 7.33 -3.24
C PHE A 32 2.47 6.01 -2.68
N ILE A 33 3.72 5.97 -2.22
CA ILE A 33 4.28 4.75 -1.62
C ILE A 33 3.54 4.35 -0.35
N PHE A 34 3.12 5.32 0.47
CA PHE A 34 2.36 5.06 1.69
C PHE A 34 1.03 4.36 1.37
N LEU A 35 0.29 4.86 0.38
CA LEU A 35 -1.00 4.29 -0.02
C LEU A 35 -0.84 2.91 -0.68
N MET A 36 0.10 2.77 -1.60
CA MET A 36 0.19 1.56 -2.44
C MET A 36 0.94 0.42 -1.75
N ALA A 37 2.00 0.71 -0.98
CA ALA A 37 2.73 -0.33 -0.26
C ALA A 37 1.91 -0.91 0.91
N GLY A 38 1.07 -0.08 1.56
CA GLY A 38 0.16 -0.53 2.61
C GLY A 38 -0.81 -1.60 2.12
N VAL A 39 -1.51 -1.32 1.01
CA VAL A 39 -2.45 -2.28 0.40
C VAL A 39 -1.73 -3.52 -0.13
N ALA A 40 -0.58 -3.35 -0.80
CA ALA A 40 0.18 -4.48 -1.33
C ALA A 40 0.75 -5.43 -0.26
N THR A 41 0.82 -4.99 1.00
CA THR A 41 1.31 -5.78 2.14
C THR A 41 0.21 -6.15 3.13
N ASP A 42 -1.05 -6.03 2.73
CA ASP A 42 -2.17 -6.30 3.62
C ASP A 42 -2.18 -7.77 4.05
N TYR A 43 -1.94 -8.00 5.35
CA TYR A 43 -1.82 -9.34 5.92
C TYR A 43 -3.10 -10.16 5.74
N THR A 44 -4.25 -9.50 5.59
CA THR A 44 -5.53 -10.18 5.33
C THR A 44 -5.54 -10.80 3.94
N GLU A 45 -5.08 -10.07 2.91
CA GLU A 45 -4.96 -10.56 1.54
C GLU A 45 -3.88 -11.64 1.42
N ILE A 46 -2.71 -11.42 2.04
CA ILE A 46 -1.63 -12.41 2.06
C ILE A 46 -2.08 -13.69 2.75
N GLY A 47 -2.82 -13.60 3.86
CA GLY A 47 -3.38 -14.76 4.57
C GLY A 47 -4.42 -15.53 3.75
N LEU A 48 -5.27 -14.82 3.00
CA LEU A 48 -6.21 -15.44 2.06
C LEU A 48 -5.49 -16.13 0.90
N LEU A 49 -4.44 -15.51 0.34
CA LEU A 49 -3.62 -16.11 -0.73
C LEU A 49 -2.87 -17.36 -0.26
N TRP A 50 -2.40 -17.35 1.00
CA TRP A 50 -1.68 -18.47 1.60
C TRP A 50 -2.55 -19.71 1.73
N THR A 51 -3.83 -19.54 2.03
CA THR A 51 -4.81 -20.61 2.22
C THR A 51 -5.45 -21.08 0.91
N ASN A 52 -5.70 -20.17 -0.05
CA ASN A 52 -6.40 -20.50 -1.30
C ASN A 52 -5.48 -20.91 -2.47
N ILE A 53 -4.31 -20.29 -2.61
CA ILE A 53 -3.41 -20.51 -3.76
C ILE A 53 -2.13 -21.22 -3.32
N GLY A 54 -1.53 -20.76 -2.22
CA GLY A 54 -0.39 -21.42 -1.61
C GLY A 54 0.67 -20.45 -1.08
N LYS A 55 1.46 -20.97 -0.15
CA LYS A 55 2.46 -20.23 0.65
C LYS A 55 3.52 -19.52 -0.19
N ARG A 56 3.92 -20.12 -1.31
CA ARG A 56 4.94 -19.54 -2.20
C ARG A 56 4.39 -18.27 -2.87
N THR A 57 3.23 -18.35 -3.50
CA THR A 57 2.61 -17.19 -4.18
C THR A 57 2.32 -16.05 -3.21
N ALA A 58 1.83 -16.37 -2.01
CA ALA A 58 1.54 -15.36 -0.98
C ALA A 58 2.77 -14.54 -0.55
N VAL A 59 3.97 -15.13 -0.56
CA VAL A 59 5.22 -14.44 -0.20
C VAL A 59 5.87 -13.77 -1.40
N TRP A 60 5.80 -14.40 -2.59
CA TRP A 60 6.38 -13.83 -3.81
C TRP A 60 5.67 -12.54 -4.26
N LEU A 61 4.37 -12.42 -3.98
CA LEU A 61 3.59 -11.25 -4.36
C LEU A 61 4.14 -9.94 -3.74
N PRO A 62 4.22 -9.77 -2.40
CA PRO A 62 4.77 -8.54 -1.81
C PRO A 62 6.25 -8.35 -2.13
N ILE A 63 7.02 -9.43 -2.28
CA ILE A 63 8.45 -9.34 -2.65
C ILE A 63 8.66 -8.67 -4.00
N ILE A 64 7.74 -8.85 -4.95
CA ILE A 64 7.83 -8.24 -6.29
C ILE A 64 7.12 -6.89 -6.32
N THR A 65 5.92 -6.79 -5.72
CA THR A 65 5.10 -5.58 -5.83
C THR A 65 5.66 -4.42 -5.01
N VAL A 66 6.22 -4.66 -3.82
CA VAL A 66 6.79 -3.60 -2.98
C VAL A 66 7.97 -2.87 -3.66
N PRO A 67 8.99 -3.55 -4.22
CA PRO A 67 10.05 -2.85 -4.93
C PRO A 67 9.55 -2.14 -6.20
N GLN A 68 8.53 -2.69 -6.89
CA GLN A 68 7.92 -1.99 -8.03
C GLN A 68 7.27 -0.67 -7.60
N ILE A 69 6.50 -0.67 -6.51
CA ILE A 69 5.87 0.52 -5.95
C ILE A 69 6.92 1.55 -5.52
N LEU A 70 8.02 1.12 -4.89
CA LEU A 70 9.13 1.98 -4.51
C LEU A 70 9.77 2.67 -5.72
N VAL A 71 10.05 1.92 -6.79
CA VAL A 71 10.63 2.48 -8.02
C VAL A 71 9.71 3.55 -8.62
N ILE A 72 8.41 3.27 -8.69
CA ILE A 72 7.41 4.23 -9.19
C ILE A 72 7.34 5.47 -8.30
N ALA A 73 7.39 5.30 -6.97
CA ALA A 73 7.38 6.41 -6.03
C ALA A 73 8.60 7.33 -6.20
N ILE A 74 9.79 6.76 -6.41
CA ILE A 74 11.02 7.52 -6.67
C ILE A 74 10.92 8.28 -7.99
N LEU A 75 10.38 7.64 -9.04
CA LEU A 75 10.11 8.31 -10.31
C LEU A 75 9.16 9.48 -10.12
N PHE A 76 8.06 9.30 -9.38
CA PHE A 76 7.15 10.41 -9.07
C PHE A 76 7.85 11.54 -8.34
N ASN A 77 8.67 11.26 -7.32
CA ASN A 77 9.42 12.31 -6.61
C ASN A 77 10.46 13.04 -7.48
N THR A 78 10.92 12.42 -8.57
CA THR A 78 11.95 13.00 -9.45
C THR A 78 11.35 13.80 -10.60
N PHE A 79 10.20 13.36 -11.12
CA PHE A 79 9.56 13.97 -12.29
C PHE A 79 8.42 14.94 -11.95
N LEU A 80 7.88 14.90 -10.73
CA LEU A 80 6.66 15.61 -10.33
C LEU A 80 6.79 16.24 -8.92
#